data_AF-A0A7C0XXY6-F1
#
_entry.id   AF-A0A7C0XXY6-F1
#
_cell.length_a   1.000
_cell.length_b   1.000
_cell.length_c   1.000
_cell.angle_alpha   90.00
_cell.angle_beta   90.00
_cell.angle_gamma   90.00
#
_symmetry.space_group_name_H-M   'P 1'
#
loop_
_entity.id
_entity.type
_entity.pdbx_description
1 polymer ?
#
loop_
_entity_poly.entity_id
_entity_poly.type
_entity_poly.pdbx_seq_one_letter_code
_entity_poly.pdbx_strand_id
1 'polypeptide(L)' 'METAMQINKIFSLKELASQGLKEQDVKELSAKVFIKDSNVYFFDQTDKKHYRLYSVINKRSFFL' A
#
# COMPACT_ATOMS: atom_id res chain seq x y z
N MET A 1 18.94 -3.63 -5.96
CA MET A 1 17.94 -3.19 -6.95
C MET A 1 16.78 -2.60 -6.18
N GLU A 2 16.51 -1.30 -6.31
CA GLU A 2 15.31 -0.68 -5.77
C GLU A 2 14.10 -1.23 -6.54
N THR A 3 13.31 -2.09 -5.91
CA THR A 3 11.98 -2.45 -6.42
C THR A 3 11.07 -1.26 -6.19
N ALA A 4 10.97 -0.38 -7.19
CA ALA A 4 10.00 0.71 -7.18
C ALA A 4 8.59 0.12 -7.16
N MET A 5 7.82 0.44 -6.12
CA MET A 5 6.42 0.04 -6.00
C MET A 5 5.60 0.67 -7.15
N GLN A 6 4.82 -0.14 -7.85
CA GLN A 6 4.02 0.31 -9.00
C GLN A 6 2.58 0.61 -8.58
N ILE A 7 2.09 1.79 -8.93
CA ILE A 7 0.69 2.19 -8.73
C ILE A 7 -0.21 1.24 -9.53
N ASN A 8 -1.41 0.95 -9.00
CA ASN A 8 -2.40 0.03 -9.57
C ASN A 8 -1.97 -1.43 -9.69
N LYS A 9 -0.76 -1.78 -9.26
CA LYS A 9 -0.34 -3.17 -9.12
C LYS A 9 -0.98 -3.79 -7.88
N ILE A 10 -1.35 -5.06 -8.02
CA ILE A 10 -1.89 -5.89 -6.95
C ILE A 10 -0.74 -6.67 -6.30
N PHE A 11 -0.74 -6.70 -4.97
CA PHE A 11 0.24 -7.39 -4.15
C PHE A 11 -0.47 -8.24 -3.10
N SER A 12 0.11 -9.39 -2.79
CA SER A 12 -0.24 -10.19 -1.63
C SER A 12 0.52 -9.74 -0.38
N LEU A 13 0.02 -10.07 0.81
CA LEU A 13 0.73 -9.80 2.08
C LEU A 13 2.15 -10.39 2.09
N LYS A 14 2.34 -11.58 1.51
CA LYS A 14 3.67 -12.21 1.45
C LYS A 14 4.65 -11.39 0.61
N GLU A 15 4.19 -10.81 -0.49
CA GLU A 15 5.01 -9.95 -1.35
C GLU A 15 5.30 -8.59 -0.71
N LEU A 16 4.36 -8.04 0.06
CA LEU A 16 4.61 -6.80 0.82
C LEU A 16 5.65 -7.07 1.91
N ALA A 17 5.50 -8.15 2.67
CA ALA A 17 6.44 -8.54 3.72
C ALA A 17 7.84 -8.85 3.17
N SER A 18 7.96 -9.56 2.05
CA SER A 18 9.25 -9.87 1.42
C SER A 18 9.98 -8.62 0.91
N GLN A 19 9.24 -7.54 0.64
CA GLN A 19 9.78 -6.24 0.27
C GLN A 19 10.13 -5.35 1.47
N GLY A 20 9.94 -5.84 2.70
CA GLY A 20 10.21 -5.13 3.95
C GLY A 20 9.09 -4.17 4.37
N LEU A 21 7.93 -4.21 3.71
CA LEU A 21 6.79 -3.38 4.09
C LEU A 21 6.13 -3.95 5.35
N LYS A 22 5.88 -3.08 6.32
CA LYS A 22 5.16 -3.42 7.55
C LYS A 22 3.80 -2.74 7.55
N GLU A 23 2.75 -3.53 7.80
CA GLU A 23 1.39 -3.01 7.96
C GLU A 23 1.33 -2.13 9.22
N GLN A 24 0.72 -0.96 9.08
CA GLN A 24 0.45 -0.06 10.18
C GLN A 24 -1.04 0.26 10.22
N ASP A 25 -1.64 0.03 11.38
CA ASP A 25 -3.04 0.32 11.61
C ASP A 25 -3.22 1.82 11.86
N VAL A 26 -4.00 2.49 11.01
CA VAL A 26 -4.24 3.94 11.09
C VAL A 26 -5.71 4.16 11.41
N LYS A 27 -6.00 4.50 12.67
CA LYS A 27 -7.36 4.61 13.20
C LYS A 27 -8.28 5.59 12.46
N GLU A 28 -7.71 6.56 11.75
CA GLU A 28 -8.46 7.66 11.11
C GLU A 28 -8.60 7.49 9.59
N LEU A 29 -8.00 6.45 8.99
CA LEU A 29 -8.12 6.16 7.56
C LEU A 29 -8.67 4.75 7.37
N SER A 30 -9.73 4.61 6.57
CA SER A 30 -10.18 3.32 6.04
C SER A 30 -9.23 2.82 4.93
N ALA A 31 -7.92 2.77 5.21
CA ALA A 31 -6.89 2.36 4.27
C ALA A 31 -5.88 1.47 4.94
N LYS A 32 -5.36 0.51 4.18
CA LYS A 32 -4.26 -0.34 4.62
C LYS A 32 -2.95 0.36 4.33
N VAL A 33 -2.30 0.83 5.38
CA VAL A 33 -1.06 1.60 5.27
C VAL A 33 0.12 0.68 5.51
N PHE A 34 1.12 0.77 4.65
CA PHE A 34 2.38 0.05 4.83
C PHE A 34 3.56 1.03 4.78
N ILE A 35 4.55 0.82 5.65
CA ILE A 35 5.75 1.66 5.72
C ILE A 35 6.97 0.85 5.33
N LYS A 36 7.86 1.48 4.54
CA LYS A 36 9.21 1.00 4.26
C LYS A 36 10.16 2.19 4.28
N ASP A 37 11.18 2.10 5.11
CA ASP A 37 12.13 3.20 5.39
C ASP A 37 11.40 4.47 5.82
N SER A 38 11.46 5.56 5.03
CA SER A 38 10.72 6.80 5.29
C SER A 38 9.51 6.99 4.37
N ASN A 39 9.16 5.97 3.57
CA ASN A 39 8.07 6.02 2.60
C ASN A 39 6.79 5.38 3.15
N VAL A 40 5.67 6.05 2.93
CA VAL A 40 4.32 5.60 3.30
C VAL A 40 3.57 5.19 2.05
N TYR A 41 3.01 3.98 2.06
CA TYR A 41 2.28 3.40 0.94
C TYR A 41 0.83 3.12 1.33
N PHE A 42 -0.11 3.52 0.48
CA PHE A 42 -1.54 3.36 0.70
C PHE A 42 -2.09 2.25 -0.18
N PHE A 43 -2.78 1.31 0.43
CA PHE A 43 -3.37 0.17 -0.26
C PHE A 43 -4.85 0.09 -0.01
N ASP A 44 -5.55 -0.26 -1.08
CA ASP A 44 -6.95 -0.62 -1.07
C ASP A 44 -7.03 -2.15 -1.05
N GLN A 45 -7.91 -2.70 -0.23
CA GLN A 45 -8.06 -4.14 -0.11
C GLN A 45 -9.03 -4.62 -1.19
N THR A 46 -8.50 -5.27 -2.24
CA THR A 46 -9.34 -5.75 -3.36
C THR A 46 -10.08 -7.04 -3.01
N ASP A 47 -9.51 -7.86 -2.11
CA ASP A 47 -10.15 -9.03 -1.52
C ASP A 47 -9.46 -9.43 -0.20
N LYS A 48 -9.81 -10.59 0.39
CA LYS A 48 -9.24 -11.05 1.66
C LYS A 48 -7.71 -11.23 1.67
N LYS A 49 -7.04 -11.30 0.52
CA LYS A 49 -5.61 -11.62 0.39
C LYS A 49 -4.81 -10.61 -0.42
N HIS A 50 -5.47 -9.78 -1.21
CA HIS A 50 -4.85 -8.89 -2.18
C HIS A 50 -5.07 -7.40 -1.88
N TYR A 51 -4.03 -6.63 -2.17
CA TYR A 51 -3.89 -5.23 -1.87
C TYR A 51 -3.45 -4.50 -3.13
N ARG A 52 -4.13 -3.43 -3.51
CA ARG A 52 -3.77 -2.61 -4.66
C ARG A 52 -3.19 -1.28 -4.19
N LEU A 53 -2.01 -0.94 -4.69
CA LEU A 53 -1.36 0.33 -4.37
C LEU A 53 -2.08 1.49 -5.08
N TYR A 54 -2.37 2.55 -4.34
CA TYR A 54 -2.92 3.80 -4.89
C TYR A 54 -2.23 5.03 -4.30
N SER A 55 -2.45 6.19 -4.91
CA SER A 55 -1.92 7.48 -4.42
C SER A 55 -3.02 8.35 -3.83
N VAL A 56 -2.69 9.06 -2.74
CA VAL A 56 -3.57 10.08 -2.15
C VAL A 56 -3.12 11.45 -2.61
N ILE A 57 -4.01 12.22 -3.23
CA ILE A 57 -3.76 13.62 -3.62
C ILE A 57 -4.91 14.45 -3.04
N ASN A 58 -4.62 15.53 -2.31
CA ASN A 58 -5.65 16.40 -1.71
C ASN A 58 -6.76 15.65 -0.93
N LYS A 59 -6.38 14.64 -0.12
CA LYS A 59 -7.30 13.77 0.64
C LYS A 59 -8.29 12.95 -0.22
N ARG A 60 -8.05 12.85 -1.52
CA ARG A 60 -8.79 11.98 -2.45
C ARG A 60 -7.88 10.86 -2.94
N SER A 61 -8.42 9.64 -3.00
CA SER A 61 -7.73 8.48 -3.54
C SER A 61 -7.83 8.49 -5.06
N PHE A 62 -6.69 8.41 -5.74
CA PHE A 62 -6.63 8.35 -7.20
C PHE A 62 -6.09 7.00 -7.66
N PHE A 63 -6.77 6.45 -8.66
CA PHE A 63 -6.28 5.36 -9.49
C PHE A 63 -5.75 6.03 -10.77
N LEU A 64 -4.45 5.96 -11.04
CA LEU A 64 -3.82 6.51 -12.26
C LEU A 64 -3.78 5.47 -13.38
#